data_AF-Q24XM5-F1
#
_entry.id   AF-Q24XM5-F1
#
_cell.length_a   1.000
_cell.length_b   1.000
_cell.length_c   1.000
_cell.angle_alpha   90.00
_cell.angle_beta   90.00
_cell.angle_gamma   90.00
#
_symmetry.space_group_name_H-M   'P 1'
#
loop_
_entity.id
_entity.type
_entity.pdbx_description
1 polymer ?
#
loop_
_entity_poly.entity_id
_entity_poly.type
_entity_poly.pdbx_seq_one_letter_code
_entity_poly.pdbx_strand_id
1 'polypeptide(L)'
;MNKLTKTAGIAALGLSLILTGCSAFPGQSKGDPQPVDQAGSKEPDSADLTDEQKSKAREKIESALNANQEIFQITWSPDQEQVLYIQPGGASKKGLDEAYLWQIGKEEARFVRDVQPTVRSLSWSPDSKHFIISEKLAEGAINSIVNAETLQESSFNPKSMDTPVWKPDSTAIAYGNEFHEYGETWGFLEIYTLGDQDSDYLWKAKDTYYRVESWDQEGNINYTEEDIPGQKTQKKSTQNIRPSISGIHLGDTREQVMAALGKNYQETAPSGETGHFPEPVYRWDYEGIKVFIGADSGKVLEINATSPQAVTDLGVKVGDKAEKVFAAYRSKYVEPESIHGGTLYGIFKVEGAAALAFNFDTDPAQYPRQIKPDHKVTGMVLTYPEIMDDSF
;
A
#
# COMPACT_ATOMS: atom_id res chain seq x y z
N MET A 1 -8.99 28.47 -22.54
CA MET A 1 -10.39 28.95 -22.60
C MET A 1 -11.32 27.77 -22.34
N ASN A 2 -11.86 27.69 -21.12
CA ASN A 2 -13.21 27.22 -20.75
C ASN A 2 -13.19 27.01 -19.22
N LYS A 3 -13.67 28.03 -18.50
CA LYS A 3 -13.93 27.98 -17.07
C LYS A 3 -15.27 27.29 -16.85
N LEU A 4 -15.34 26.31 -15.96
CA LEU A 4 -16.59 25.82 -15.40
C LEU A 4 -16.49 25.84 -13.87
N THR A 5 -17.39 26.65 -13.33
CA THR A 5 -17.63 27.03 -11.94
C THR A 5 -18.13 25.86 -11.10
N LYS A 6 -17.57 25.66 -9.90
CA LYS A 6 -18.16 24.85 -8.83
C LYS A 6 -19.09 25.74 -8.00
N THR A 7 -20.36 25.35 -7.91
CA THR A 7 -21.34 25.94 -6.98
C THR A 7 -21.55 24.96 -5.83
N ALA A 8 -21.53 25.48 -4.60
CA ALA A 8 -21.71 24.74 -3.36
C ALA A 8 -23.19 24.67 -2.92
N GLY A 9 -23.50 23.65 -2.13
CA GLY A 9 -24.54 23.69 -1.09
C GLY A 9 -25.82 22.90 -1.37
N ILE A 10 -26.14 21.95 -0.49
CA ILE A 10 -27.22 22.05 0.51
C ILE A 10 -27.14 20.82 1.43
N ALA A 11 -27.03 21.08 2.74
CA ALA A 11 -27.14 20.10 3.81
C ALA A 11 -28.62 19.89 4.16
N ALA A 12 -29.05 18.63 4.28
CA ALA A 12 -30.39 18.27 4.75
C ALA A 12 -30.35 17.95 6.25
N LEU A 13 -31.03 18.79 7.04
CA LEU A 13 -31.36 18.56 8.45
C LEU A 13 -32.55 17.60 8.55
N GLY A 14 -32.34 16.43 9.15
CA GLY A 14 -33.41 15.48 9.51
C GLY A 14 -34.11 15.91 10.79
N LEU A 15 -35.41 16.21 10.69
CA LEU A 15 -36.30 16.55 11.79
C LEU A 15 -36.68 15.29 12.59
N SER A 16 -36.44 15.31 13.90
CA SER A 16 -36.88 14.27 14.85
C SER A 16 -38.28 14.62 15.36
N LEU A 17 -39.28 13.76 15.11
CA LEU A 17 -40.63 13.88 15.67
C LEU A 17 -40.81 12.89 16.82
N ILE A 18 -40.98 13.44 18.03
CA ILE A 18 -41.40 12.73 19.23
C ILE A 18 -42.93 12.81 19.29
N LEU A 19 -43.60 11.67 19.44
CA LEU A 19 -45.02 11.61 19.82
C LEU A 19 -45.17 10.78 21.11
N THR A 20 -45.75 11.41 22.12
CA THR A 20 -46.06 10.86 23.45
C THR A 20 -47.56 10.89 23.73
N GLY A 21 -48.08 9.82 24.35
CA GLY A 21 -49.31 9.76 25.17
C GLY A 21 -50.63 9.51 24.41
N CYS A 22 -51.67 8.83 24.92
CA CYS A 22 -51.99 8.25 26.23
C CYS A 22 -53.22 7.30 26.16
N SER A 23 -53.25 6.29 27.05
CA SER A 23 -54.38 5.69 27.83
C SER A 23 -55.63 5.00 27.21
N ALA A 24 -55.74 3.68 27.48
CA ALA A 24 -56.72 2.99 28.39
C ALA A 24 -58.00 2.22 27.90
N PHE A 25 -58.02 0.92 28.26
CA PHE A 25 -59.12 0.06 28.83
C PHE A 25 -60.11 -0.79 27.94
N PRO A 26 -60.75 -1.87 28.47
CA PRO A 26 -60.61 -3.27 27.98
C PRO A 26 -61.90 -3.94 27.42
N GLY A 27 -61.78 -5.11 26.78
CA GLY A 27 -62.91 -5.98 26.41
C GLY A 27 -62.50 -7.34 25.81
N GLN A 28 -63.20 -8.41 26.21
CA GLN A 28 -62.88 -9.84 26.01
C GLN A 28 -63.37 -10.51 24.69
N SER A 29 -62.62 -11.57 24.30
CA SER A 29 -63.01 -12.79 23.52
C SER A 29 -63.29 -12.59 22.02
N LYS A 30 -62.84 -13.41 21.06
CA LYS A 30 -62.70 -14.88 21.01
C LYS A 30 -61.83 -15.27 19.78
N GLY A 31 -60.93 -16.26 19.95
CA GLY A 31 -60.51 -17.24 18.94
C GLY A 31 -59.93 -16.78 17.60
N ASP A 32 -58.59 -16.82 17.49
CA ASP A 32 -57.89 -17.12 16.23
C ASP A 32 -56.68 -18.05 16.54
N PRO A 33 -56.24 -18.88 15.59
CA PRO A 33 -55.33 -20.01 15.84
C PRO A 33 -53.95 -19.54 16.31
N GLN A 34 -53.33 -20.32 17.20
CA GLN A 34 -51.94 -20.12 17.60
C GLN A 34 -51.04 -19.96 16.37
N PRO A 35 -50.17 -18.93 16.32
CA PRO A 35 -49.01 -18.97 15.45
C PRO A 35 -48.15 -20.14 15.93
N VAL A 36 -47.90 -21.09 15.02
CA VAL A 36 -46.84 -22.08 15.20
C VAL A 36 -45.56 -21.27 15.35
N ASP A 37 -44.91 -21.38 16.51
CA ASP A 37 -43.56 -20.87 16.73
C ASP A 37 -42.63 -21.55 15.72
N GLN A 38 -42.43 -20.92 14.57
CA GLN A 38 -41.22 -21.14 13.78
C GLN A 38 -40.09 -20.48 14.58
N ALA A 39 -39.53 -21.25 15.51
CA ALA A 39 -38.18 -21.05 15.95
C ALA A 39 -37.30 -21.13 14.70
N GLY A 40 -37.04 -19.99 14.07
CA GLY A 40 -35.97 -19.86 13.11
C GLY A 40 -34.69 -20.20 13.84
N SER A 41 -34.24 -21.45 13.72
CA SER A 41 -32.92 -21.87 14.13
C SER A 41 -31.95 -21.00 13.34
N LYS A 42 -31.41 -19.97 14.00
CA LYS A 42 -30.30 -19.19 13.46
C LYS A 42 -29.22 -20.21 13.12
N GLU A 43 -28.83 -20.29 11.85
CA GLU A 43 -27.73 -21.18 11.46
C GLU A 43 -26.54 -20.89 12.39
N PRO A 44 -25.96 -21.92 13.01
CA PRO A 44 -24.85 -21.73 13.94
C PRO A 44 -23.72 -20.99 13.21
N ASP A 45 -23.13 -20.02 13.90
CA ASP A 45 -21.91 -19.41 13.40
C ASP A 45 -20.77 -20.44 13.50
N SER A 46 -19.71 -20.31 12.70
CA SER A 46 -18.58 -21.25 12.78
C SER A 46 -17.98 -21.27 14.19
N ALA A 47 -18.03 -20.13 14.90
CA ALA A 47 -17.61 -19.97 16.29
C ALA A 47 -18.41 -20.84 17.29
N ASP A 48 -19.64 -21.24 16.97
CA ASP A 48 -20.51 -22.03 17.84
C ASP A 48 -20.30 -23.55 17.68
N LEU A 49 -19.48 -23.97 16.70
CA LEU A 49 -19.23 -25.37 16.39
C LEU A 49 -18.01 -25.91 17.14
N THR A 50 -18.13 -27.14 17.64
CA THR A 50 -16.98 -27.92 18.12
C THR A 50 -16.05 -28.31 16.97
N ASP A 51 -14.78 -28.63 17.27
CA ASP A 51 -13.79 -29.05 16.26
C ASP A 51 -14.27 -30.27 15.45
N GLU A 52 -14.97 -31.22 16.08
CA GLU A 52 -15.54 -32.38 15.40
C GLU A 52 -16.65 -31.97 14.41
N GLN A 53 -17.51 -31.03 14.81
CA GLN A 53 -18.54 -30.48 13.93
C GLN A 53 -17.93 -29.71 12.76
N LYS A 54 -16.87 -28.91 13.01
CA LYS A 54 -16.13 -28.20 11.97
C LYS A 54 -15.51 -29.18 10.96
N SER A 55 -14.85 -30.24 11.43
CA SER A 55 -14.26 -31.27 10.56
C SER A 55 -15.31 -31.92 9.66
N LYS A 56 -16.47 -32.33 10.22
CA LYS A 56 -17.56 -32.94 9.44
C LYS A 56 -18.17 -31.97 8.44
N ALA A 57 -18.37 -30.71 8.84
CA ALA A 57 -18.90 -29.69 7.96
C ALA A 57 -17.94 -29.37 6.80
N ARG A 58 -16.64 -29.33 7.08
CA ARG A 58 -15.59 -29.20 6.06
C ARG A 58 -15.61 -30.37 5.08
N GLU A 59 -15.61 -31.60 5.56
CA GLU A 59 -15.66 -32.80 4.70
C GLU A 59 -16.88 -32.79 3.78
N LYS A 60 -18.03 -32.30 4.28
CA LYS A 60 -19.25 -32.11 3.47
C LYS A 60 -19.02 -31.08 2.36
N ILE A 61 -18.43 -29.93 2.68
CA ILE A 61 -18.11 -28.88 1.69
C ILE A 61 -17.12 -29.42 0.66
N GLU A 62 -16.03 -30.05 1.08
CA GLU A 62 -15.03 -30.63 0.18
C GLU A 62 -15.64 -31.68 -0.75
N SER A 63 -16.52 -32.54 -0.22
CA SER A 63 -17.25 -33.53 -1.04
C SER A 63 -18.15 -32.86 -2.08
N ALA A 64 -18.85 -31.78 -1.71
CA ALA A 64 -19.69 -31.03 -2.62
C ALA A 64 -18.88 -30.33 -3.72
N LEU A 65 -17.76 -29.69 -3.36
CA LEU A 65 -16.87 -29.03 -4.32
C LEU A 65 -16.21 -30.04 -5.26
N ASN A 66 -15.70 -31.17 -4.75
CA ASN A 66 -15.06 -32.21 -5.57
C ASN A 66 -16.04 -32.94 -6.50
N ALA A 67 -17.34 -32.98 -6.16
CA ALA A 67 -18.36 -33.56 -7.02
C ALA A 67 -18.69 -32.65 -8.23
N ASN A 68 -18.38 -31.36 -8.16
CA ASN A 68 -18.61 -30.40 -9.23
C ASN A 68 -17.37 -30.29 -10.13
N GLN A 69 -17.43 -30.93 -11.31
CA GLN A 69 -16.33 -30.92 -12.29
C GLN A 69 -16.11 -29.58 -12.98
N GLU A 70 -17.03 -28.63 -12.83
CA GLU A 70 -16.90 -27.31 -13.44
C GLU A 70 -16.04 -26.36 -12.60
N ILE A 71 -15.85 -26.65 -11.30
CA ILE A 71 -15.00 -25.83 -10.43
C ILE A 71 -13.53 -26.01 -10.85
N PHE A 72 -12.85 -24.92 -11.17
CA PHE A 72 -11.47 -24.95 -11.66
C PHE A 72 -10.46 -24.26 -10.74
N GLN A 73 -10.92 -23.56 -9.69
CA GLN A 73 -10.04 -22.98 -8.69
C GLN A 73 -10.70 -22.99 -7.31
N ILE A 74 -9.95 -23.42 -6.30
CA ILE A 74 -10.41 -23.56 -4.91
C ILE A 74 -9.26 -23.16 -3.98
N THR A 75 -9.53 -22.39 -2.94
CA THR A 75 -8.58 -22.11 -1.86
C THR A 75 -9.28 -21.94 -0.52
N TRP A 76 -8.80 -22.67 0.50
CA TRP A 76 -9.28 -22.53 1.87
C TRP A 76 -8.59 -21.37 2.56
N SER A 77 -9.33 -20.66 3.41
CA SER A 77 -8.76 -19.70 4.34
C SER A 77 -7.75 -20.37 5.29
N PRO A 78 -6.75 -19.63 5.80
CA PRO A 78 -5.75 -20.18 6.73
C PRO A 78 -6.35 -20.87 7.95
N ASP A 79 -7.42 -20.32 8.53
CA ASP A 79 -8.16 -20.92 9.65
C ASP A 79 -8.98 -22.16 9.27
N GLN A 80 -9.08 -22.48 7.98
CA GLN A 80 -9.85 -23.59 7.41
C GLN A 80 -11.36 -23.51 7.67
N GLU A 81 -11.89 -22.31 7.97
CA GLU A 81 -13.32 -22.11 8.22
C GLU A 81 -14.09 -21.63 7.00
N GLN A 82 -13.39 -21.21 5.94
CA GLN A 82 -13.97 -20.67 4.74
C GLN A 82 -13.25 -21.18 3.49
N VAL A 83 -13.98 -21.33 2.39
CA VAL A 83 -13.41 -21.71 1.09
C VAL A 83 -13.90 -20.78 0.01
N LEU A 84 -12.95 -20.22 -0.73
CA LEU A 84 -13.19 -19.44 -1.94
C LEU A 84 -13.00 -20.34 -3.16
N TYR A 85 -13.94 -20.32 -4.09
CA TYR A 85 -13.82 -21.09 -5.32
C TYR A 85 -14.43 -20.35 -6.52
N ILE A 86 -14.06 -20.81 -7.72
CA ILE A 86 -14.52 -20.26 -9.00
C ILE A 86 -15.08 -21.39 -9.86
N GLN A 87 -16.22 -21.12 -10.48
CA GLN A 87 -16.87 -21.98 -11.47
C GLN A 87 -17.30 -21.16 -12.70
N PRO A 88 -17.48 -21.80 -13.86
CA PRO A 88 -18.08 -21.20 -15.04
C PRO A 88 -19.41 -20.55 -14.71
N GLY A 89 -19.63 -19.34 -15.22
CA GLY A 89 -20.90 -18.68 -15.06
C GLY A 89 -21.97 -19.29 -15.95
N GLY A 90 -23.22 -19.25 -15.48
CA GLY A 90 -24.37 -19.66 -16.28
C GLY A 90 -24.50 -18.87 -17.60
N ALA A 91 -25.31 -19.35 -18.54
CA ALA A 91 -25.46 -18.74 -19.87
C ALA A 91 -25.81 -17.23 -19.87
N SER A 92 -26.42 -16.72 -18.80
CA SER A 92 -26.74 -15.30 -18.63
C SER A 92 -25.53 -14.42 -18.30
N LYS A 93 -24.40 -15.01 -17.87
CA LYS A 93 -23.17 -14.32 -17.44
C LYS A 93 -22.25 -13.91 -18.60
N LYS A 94 -22.67 -14.14 -19.84
CA LYS A 94 -21.98 -13.67 -21.07
C LYS A 94 -20.49 -14.09 -21.15
N GLY A 95 -20.17 -15.28 -20.64
CA GLY A 95 -18.80 -15.82 -20.65
C GLY A 95 -17.92 -15.34 -19.49
N LEU A 96 -18.50 -14.68 -18.48
CA LEU A 96 -17.86 -14.49 -17.18
C LEU A 96 -18.03 -15.74 -16.32
N ASP A 97 -17.06 -15.94 -15.42
CA ASP A 97 -17.09 -16.96 -14.39
C ASP A 97 -17.63 -16.35 -13.08
N GLU A 98 -17.92 -17.19 -12.10
CA GLU A 98 -18.53 -16.79 -10.84
C GLU A 98 -17.66 -17.20 -9.66
N ALA A 99 -17.34 -16.24 -8.79
CA ALA A 99 -16.63 -16.48 -7.54
C ALA A 99 -17.60 -16.63 -6.38
N TYR A 100 -17.35 -17.62 -5.53
CA TYR A 100 -18.18 -17.96 -4.37
C TYR A 100 -17.34 -18.18 -3.12
N LEU A 101 -17.91 -17.83 -1.98
CA LEU A 101 -17.34 -18.03 -0.65
C LEU A 101 -18.27 -18.91 0.19
N TRP A 102 -17.79 -20.07 0.62
CA TRP A 102 -18.55 -20.97 1.49
C TRP A 102 -17.92 -21.04 2.88
N GLN A 103 -18.69 -20.69 3.91
CA GLN A 103 -18.28 -20.77 5.31
C GLN A 103 -18.80 -22.06 5.94
N ILE A 104 -17.98 -22.68 6.79
CA ILE A 104 -18.39 -23.83 7.63
C ILE A 104 -19.61 -23.45 8.49
N GLY A 105 -20.58 -24.36 8.54
CA GLY A 105 -21.84 -24.15 9.28
C GLY A 105 -22.94 -23.49 8.45
N LYS A 106 -22.62 -22.92 7.28
CA LYS A 106 -23.60 -22.39 6.32
C LYS A 106 -24.02 -23.46 5.32
N GLU A 107 -25.31 -23.52 5.00
CA GLU A 107 -25.82 -24.52 4.07
C GLU A 107 -25.39 -24.25 2.63
N GLU A 108 -25.27 -22.97 2.24
CA GLU A 108 -24.96 -22.54 0.87
C GLU A 108 -23.76 -21.58 0.83
N ALA A 109 -23.06 -21.60 -0.30
CA ALA A 109 -22.02 -20.63 -0.60
C ALA A 109 -22.63 -19.27 -0.95
N ARG A 110 -21.97 -18.19 -0.51
CA ARG A 110 -22.34 -16.82 -0.86
C ARG A 110 -21.69 -16.44 -2.19
N PHE A 111 -22.47 -15.87 -3.09
CA PHE A 111 -21.95 -15.27 -4.32
C PHE A 111 -21.10 -14.04 -3.97
N VAL A 112 -19.85 -14.02 -4.43
CA VAL A 112 -18.95 -12.88 -4.26
C VAL A 112 -19.17 -11.89 -5.40
N ARG A 113 -18.89 -12.32 -6.64
CA ARG A 113 -19.12 -11.56 -7.87
C ARG A 113 -18.86 -12.39 -9.13
N ASP A 114 -19.16 -11.79 -10.27
CA ASP A 114 -18.66 -12.25 -11.56
C ASP A 114 -17.17 -11.90 -11.71
N VAL A 115 -16.40 -12.81 -12.31
CA VAL A 115 -14.96 -12.68 -12.59
C VAL A 115 -14.68 -12.99 -14.06
N GLN A 116 -13.58 -12.47 -14.60
CA GLN A 116 -13.08 -12.87 -15.91
C GLN A 116 -12.65 -14.34 -15.87
N PRO A 117 -12.80 -15.09 -16.98
CA PRO A 117 -12.36 -16.50 -17.05
C PRO A 117 -10.85 -16.69 -17.02
N THR A 118 -10.10 -15.60 -16.92
CA THR A 118 -8.64 -15.54 -16.83
C THR A 118 -8.18 -15.21 -15.41
N VAL A 119 -8.88 -15.69 -14.37
CA VAL A 119 -8.38 -15.59 -13.00
C VAL A 119 -7.04 -16.33 -12.91
N ARG A 120 -6.01 -15.63 -12.41
CA ARG A 120 -4.65 -16.13 -12.31
C ARG A 120 -4.37 -16.76 -10.95
N SER A 121 -4.89 -16.16 -9.88
CA SER A 121 -4.66 -16.62 -8.51
C SER A 121 -5.74 -16.16 -7.54
N LEU A 122 -5.88 -16.94 -6.47
CA LEU A 122 -6.64 -16.60 -5.28
C LEU A 122 -5.69 -16.64 -4.08
N SER A 123 -5.74 -15.64 -3.20
CA SER A 123 -4.84 -15.55 -2.05
C SER A 123 -5.57 -15.04 -0.82
N TRP A 124 -5.38 -15.67 0.33
CA TRP A 124 -6.01 -15.28 1.59
C TRP A 124 -5.05 -14.46 2.46
N SER A 125 -5.58 -13.47 3.18
CA SER A 125 -4.85 -12.83 4.27
C SER A 125 -4.58 -13.85 5.38
N PRO A 126 -3.43 -13.77 6.09
CA PRO A 126 -3.10 -14.69 7.17
C PRO A 126 -4.16 -14.81 8.27
N ASP A 127 -4.89 -13.72 8.55
CA ASP A 127 -5.96 -13.68 9.55
C ASP A 127 -7.33 -14.18 9.03
N SER A 128 -7.40 -14.66 7.78
CA SER A 128 -8.62 -15.18 7.13
C SER A 128 -9.76 -14.17 6.94
N LYS A 129 -9.50 -12.87 7.11
CA LYS A 129 -10.53 -11.82 6.99
C LYS A 129 -10.63 -11.18 5.62
N HIS A 130 -9.58 -11.31 4.81
CA HIS A 130 -9.55 -10.77 3.45
C HIS A 130 -9.04 -11.82 2.47
N PHE A 131 -9.43 -11.67 1.22
CA PHE A 131 -8.84 -12.45 0.13
C PHE A 131 -8.65 -11.57 -1.11
N ILE A 132 -7.79 -12.04 -2.01
CA ILE A 132 -7.47 -11.42 -3.28
C ILE A 132 -7.95 -12.33 -4.40
N ILE A 133 -8.67 -11.74 -5.35
CA ILE A 133 -8.92 -12.33 -6.66
C ILE A 133 -8.04 -11.58 -7.67
N SER A 134 -7.05 -12.28 -8.24
CA SER A 134 -6.15 -11.70 -9.24
C SER A 134 -6.62 -12.08 -10.65
N GLU A 135 -7.15 -11.11 -11.40
CA GLU A 135 -7.61 -11.31 -12.77
C GLU A 135 -6.54 -10.84 -13.75
N LYS A 136 -6.27 -11.65 -14.79
CA LYS A 136 -5.26 -11.32 -15.79
C LYS A 136 -5.53 -9.95 -16.43
N LEU A 137 -4.49 -9.10 -16.47
CA LEU A 137 -4.49 -7.81 -17.16
C LEU A 137 -3.19 -7.68 -17.96
N ALA A 138 -3.26 -7.85 -19.28
CA ALA A 138 -2.09 -7.95 -20.15
C ALA A 138 -1.10 -9.04 -19.65
N GLU A 139 0.16 -8.67 -19.37
CA GLU A 139 1.18 -9.58 -18.82
C GLU A 139 1.08 -9.75 -17.29
N GLY A 140 0.35 -8.85 -16.63
CA GLY A 140 0.14 -8.86 -15.18
C GLY A 140 -1.29 -9.24 -14.77
N ALA A 141 -1.74 -8.63 -13.68
CA ALA A 141 -3.04 -8.82 -13.07
C ALA A 141 -3.56 -7.51 -12.44
N ILE A 142 -4.89 -7.43 -12.33
CA ILE A 142 -5.57 -6.51 -11.43
C ILE A 142 -6.09 -7.30 -10.23
N ASN A 143 -5.92 -6.75 -9.04
CA ASN A 143 -6.16 -7.46 -7.79
C ASN A 143 -7.34 -6.83 -7.04
N SER A 144 -8.47 -7.52 -6.98
CA SER A 144 -9.57 -7.15 -6.08
C SER A 144 -9.28 -7.69 -4.69
N ILE A 145 -9.24 -6.80 -3.70
CA ILE A 145 -9.10 -7.18 -2.28
C ILE A 145 -10.49 -7.12 -1.66
N VAL A 146 -10.97 -8.25 -1.13
CA VAL A 146 -12.35 -8.41 -0.66
C VAL A 146 -12.36 -8.76 0.82
N ASN A 147 -13.21 -8.09 1.59
CA ASN A 147 -13.48 -8.48 2.97
C ASN A 147 -14.38 -9.73 3.00
N ALA A 148 -13.95 -10.78 3.68
CA ALA A 148 -14.64 -12.08 3.66
C ALA A 148 -15.97 -12.07 4.42
N GLU A 149 -16.12 -11.21 5.42
CA GLU A 149 -17.36 -11.09 6.19
C GLU A 149 -18.43 -10.37 5.37
N THR A 150 -18.10 -9.18 4.85
CA THR A 150 -19.05 -8.27 4.20
C THR A 150 -19.16 -8.46 2.69
N LEU A 151 -18.19 -9.15 2.08
CA LEU A 151 -17.99 -9.25 0.62
C LEU A 151 -17.78 -7.90 -0.07
N GLN A 152 -17.44 -6.86 0.69
CA GLN A 152 -17.11 -5.55 0.15
C GLN A 152 -15.68 -5.56 -0.41
N GLU A 153 -15.52 -5.04 -1.63
CA GLU A 153 -14.20 -4.83 -2.23
C GLU A 153 -13.58 -3.51 -1.76
N SER A 154 -12.25 -3.50 -1.68
CA SER A 154 -11.47 -2.27 -1.53
C SER A 154 -11.73 -1.31 -2.69
N SER A 155 -11.64 -0.01 -2.43
CA SER A 155 -11.73 1.01 -3.47
C SER A 155 -10.50 1.06 -4.38
N PHE A 156 -9.36 0.54 -3.91
CA PHE A 156 -8.12 0.47 -4.67
C PHE A 156 -7.85 -0.96 -5.13
N ASN A 157 -7.55 -1.12 -6.42
CA ASN A 157 -7.28 -2.40 -7.06
C ASN A 157 -5.85 -2.39 -7.63
N PRO A 158 -4.86 -2.86 -6.86
CA PRO A 158 -3.46 -2.89 -7.26
C PRO A 158 -3.27 -3.61 -8.60
N LYS A 159 -2.43 -3.02 -9.45
CA LYS A 159 -1.92 -3.71 -10.64
C LYS A 159 -0.58 -4.32 -10.28
N SER A 160 -0.40 -5.59 -10.62
CA SER A 160 0.83 -6.30 -10.32
C SER A 160 1.18 -7.26 -11.44
N MET A 161 2.45 -7.60 -11.55
CA MET A 161 2.93 -8.59 -12.52
C MET A 161 2.84 -10.02 -11.97
N ASP A 162 2.96 -10.16 -10.65
CA ASP A 162 2.82 -11.41 -9.90
C ASP A 162 1.74 -11.31 -8.82
N THR A 163 1.38 -12.43 -8.20
CA THR A 163 0.42 -12.49 -7.09
C THR A 163 0.94 -11.66 -5.91
N PRO A 164 0.16 -10.69 -5.39
CA PRO A 164 0.57 -9.92 -4.22
C PRO A 164 0.78 -10.78 -2.98
N VAL A 165 1.74 -10.38 -2.15
CA VAL A 165 2.14 -11.11 -0.95
C VAL A 165 1.65 -10.36 0.29
N TRP A 166 0.82 -11.02 1.09
CA TRP A 166 0.31 -10.49 2.35
C TRP A 166 1.42 -10.32 3.38
N LYS A 167 1.38 -9.17 4.06
CA LYS A 167 2.12 -8.95 5.30
C LYS A 167 1.59 -9.90 6.39
N PRO A 168 2.44 -10.44 7.29
CA PRO A 168 2.01 -11.46 8.25
C PRO A 168 0.89 -11.03 9.21
N ASP A 169 0.78 -9.73 9.48
CA ASP A 169 -0.28 -9.17 10.32
C ASP A 169 -1.56 -8.82 9.55
N SER A 170 -1.63 -9.16 8.25
CA SER A 170 -2.79 -8.95 7.38
C SER A 170 -3.18 -7.48 7.13
N THR A 171 -2.30 -6.53 7.48
CA THR A 171 -2.60 -5.09 7.33
C THR A 171 -2.22 -4.52 5.97
N ALA A 172 -1.40 -5.22 5.21
CA ALA A 172 -0.87 -4.74 3.94
C ALA A 172 -0.51 -5.89 3.00
N ILE A 173 -0.27 -5.55 1.74
CA ILE A 173 0.31 -6.43 0.73
C ILE A 173 1.51 -5.75 0.07
N ALA A 174 2.49 -6.54 -0.37
CA ALA A 174 3.58 -6.08 -1.22
C ALA A 174 3.51 -6.75 -2.59
N TYR A 175 3.80 -6.02 -3.64
CA TYR A 175 3.75 -6.53 -5.01
C TYR A 175 4.72 -5.80 -5.94
N GLY A 176 5.09 -6.51 -7.01
CA GLY A 176 5.83 -5.96 -8.14
C GLY A 176 4.90 -5.43 -9.22
N ASN A 177 5.24 -4.29 -9.80
CA ASN A 177 4.51 -3.70 -10.91
C ASN A 177 5.49 -3.15 -11.96
N GLU A 178 5.01 -2.95 -13.18
CA GLU A 178 5.79 -2.34 -14.25
C GLU A 178 4.98 -1.26 -14.99
N PHE A 179 5.69 -0.27 -15.51
CA PHE A 179 5.13 0.77 -16.36
C PHE A 179 6.04 1.00 -17.55
N HIS A 180 5.44 1.08 -18.74
CA HIS A 180 6.15 1.31 -19.99
C HIS A 180 5.81 2.71 -20.50
N GLU A 181 6.81 3.59 -20.57
CA GLU A 181 6.63 4.96 -21.01
C GLU A 181 7.73 5.37 -21.98
N TYR A 182 7.35 5.85 -23.17
CA TYR A 182 8.26 6.30 -24.22
C TYR A 182 9.42 5.34 -24.57
N GLY A 183 9.22 4.03 -24.41
CA GLY A 183 10.23 2.99 -24.69
C GLY A 183 11.14 2.67 -23.50
N GLU A 184 10.91 3.30 -22.35
CA GLU A 184 11.52 2.95 -21.07
C GLU A 184 10.61 2.01 -20.30
N THR A 185 11.21 1.05 -19.60
CA THR A 185 10.49 0.21 -18.66
C THR A 185 10.88 0.61 -17.24
N TRP A 186 9.88 0.88 -16.42
CA TRP A 186 10.03 1.20 -15.01
C TRP A 186 9.44 0.08 -14.19
N GLY A 187 10.22 -0.47 -13.26
CA GLY A 187 9.70 -1.41 -12.27
C GLY A 187 9.54 -0.76 -10.92
N PHE A 188 8.55 -1.26 -10.20
CA PHE A 188 8.18 -0.80 -8.88
C PHE A 188 8.03 -2.00 -7.95
N LEU A 189 8.53 -1.84 -6.72
CA LEU A 189 8.08 -2.62 -5.59
C LEU A 189 7.18 -1.71 -4.76
N GLU A 190 5.90 -2.05 -4.69
CA GLU A 190 4.87 -1.26 -4.04
C GLU A 190 4.31 -1.98 -2.81
N ILE A 191 3.84 -1.20 -1.85
CA ILE A 191 3.16 -1.68 -0.65
C ILE A 191 1.81 -0.98 -0.57
N TYR A 192 0.74 -1.77 -0.52
CA TYR A 192 -0.60 -1.25 -0.30
C TYR A 192 -1.06 -1.61 1.12
N THR A 193 -1.33 -0.59 1.94
CA THR A 193 -1.94 -0.76 3.27
C THR A 193 -3.46 -0.75 3.12
N LEU A 194 -4.14 -1.70 3.77
CA LEU A 194 -5.59 -1.84 3.64
C LEU A 194 -6.32 -0.57 4.10
N GLY A 195 -7.21 -0.07 3.23
CA GLY A 195 -8.03 1.12 3.49
C GLY A 195 -7.45 2.42 2.95
N ASP A 196 -6.19 2.41 2.52
CA ASP A 196 -5.59 3.56 1.83
C ASP A 196 -6.15 3.72 0.41
N GLN A 197 -6.01 4.93 -0.14
CA GLN A 197 -6.52 5.27 -1.47
C GLN A 197 -5.59 4.78 -2.60
N ASP A 198 -4.32 4.58 -2.26
CA ASP A 198 -3.22 4.27 -3.16
C ASP A 198 -2.14 3.47 -2.41
N SER A 199 -1.12 3.05 -3.17
CA SER A 199 0.05 2.32 -2.69
C SER A 199 1.25 3.25 -2.49
N ASP A 200 2.11 2.88 -1.55
CA ASP A 200 3.42 3.51 -1.37
C ASP A 200 4.48 2.77 -2.19
N TYR A 201 5.42 3.52 -2.76
CA TYR A 201 6.62 2.93 -3.35
C TYR A 201 7.60 2.52 -2.25
N LEU A 202 8.10 1.30 -2.32
CA LEU A 202 9.32 0.92 -1.61
C LEU A 202 10.53 1.17 -2.51
N TRP A 203 10.48 0.62 -3.72
CA TRP A 203 11.51 0.78 -4.75
C TRP A 203 10.90 1.19 -6.08
N LYS A 204 11.66 1.97 -6.83
CA LYS A 204 11.43 2.34 -8.22
C LYS A 204 12.76 2.29 -8.95
N ALA A 205 12.83 1.69 -10.12
CA ALA A 205 14.04 1.73 -10.95
C ALA A 205 13.69 1.55 -12.43
N LYS A 206 14.54 2.10 -13.28
CA LYS A 206 14.52 1.85 -14.71
C LYS A 206 15.10 0.46 -15.03
N ASP A 207 14.56 -0.18 -16.06
CA ASP A 207 14.99 -1.46 -16.61
C ASP A 207 15.19 -2.56 -15.55
N THR A 208 14.36 -2.53 -14.50
CA THR A 208 14.41 -3.48 -13.38
C THR A 208 13.01 -4.00 -13.13
N TYR A 209 12.86 -5.28 -12.86
CA TYR A 209 11.64 -5.89 -12.38
C TYR A 209 11.83 -6.35 -10.92
N TYR A 210 10.82 -6.12 -10.09
CA TYR A 210 10.82 -6.53 -8.68
C TYR A 210 9.78 -7.61 -8.48
N ARG A 211 10.18 -8.82 -8.10
CA ARG A 211 9.26 -9.88 -7.68
C ARG A 211 9.28 -10.04 -6.17
N VAL A 212 8.15 -9.78 -5.52
CA VAL A 212 8.00 -10.00 -4.08
C VAL A 212 7.81 -11.49 -3.82
N GLU A 213 8.62 -12.06 -2.91
CA GLU A 213 8.64 -13.49 -2.64
C GLU A 213 7.96 -13.81 -1.30
N SER A 214 8.24 -13.04 -0.25
CA SER A 214 7.70 -13.27 1.10
C SER A 214 7.92 -12.08 2.02
N TRP A 215 7.23 -12.10 3.16
CA TRP A 215 7.60 -11.36 4.36
C TRP A 215 8.19 -12.34 5.38
N ASP A 216 9.25 -11.96 6.08
CA ASP A 216 9.74 -12.73 7.22
C ASP A 216 9.07 -12.32 8.54
N GLN A 217 9.46 -12.98 9.64
CA GLN A 217 8.86 -12.77 10.95
C GLN A 217 9.18 -11.39 11.54
N GLU A 218 10.30 -10.81 11.12
CA GLU A 218 10.74 -9.47 11.49
C GLU A 218 10.04 -8.38 10.66
N GLY A 219 9.26 -8.77 9.64
CA GLY A 219 8.55 -7.85 8.75
C GLY A 219 9.43 -7.32 7.62
N ASN A 220 10.56 -7.95 7.33
CA ASN A 220 11.34 -7.65 6.14
C ASN A 220 10.67 -8.26 4.91
N ILE A 221 10.76 -7.57 3.79
CA ILE A 221 10.26 -7.99 2.49
C ILE A 221 11.42 -8.65 1.75
N ASN A 222 11.27 -9.94 1.45
CA ASN A 222 12.19 -10.69 0.60
C ASN A 222 11.71 -10.59 -0.85
N TYR A 223 12.60 -10.22 -1.75
CA TYR A 223 12.27 -9.98 -3.15
C TYR A 223 13.43 -10.35 -4.08
N THR A 224 13.10 -10.59 -5.34
CA THR A 224 14.07 -10.76 -6.43
C THR A 224 14.07 -9.50 -7.29
N GLU A 225 15.23 -8.89 -7.47
CA GLU A 225 15.45 -7.91 -8.53
C GLU A 225 15.93 -8.62 -9.79
N GLU A 226 15.35 -8.25 -10.93
CA GLU A 226 15.71 -8.78 -12.24
C GLU A 226 15.95 -7.62 -13.21
N ASP A 227 17.18 -7.46 -13.70
CA ASP A 227 17.49 -6.47 -14.73
C ASP A 227 16.77 -6.88 -16.02
N ILE A 228 16.13 -5.96 -16.73
CA ILE A 228 15.48 -6.20 -18.02
C ILE A 228 16.57 -6.09 -19.11
N PRO A 229 16.84 -7.15 -19.91
CA PRO A 229 15.94 -8.22 -20.37
C PRO A 229 16.11 -9.61 -19.71
N GLY A 230 16.35 -9.68 -18.40
CA GLY A 230 16.37 -10.90 -17.58
C GLY A 230 17.75 -11.52 -17.35
N GLN A 231 18.85 -10.78 -17.57
CA GLN A 231 20.20 -11.35 -17.56
C GLN A 231 20.82 -11.49 -16.16
N LYS A 232 20.36 -10.67 -15.21
CA LYS A 232 20.86 -10.69 -13.84
C LYS A 232 19.68 -10.74 -12.90
N THR A 233 19.76 -11.65 -11.94
CA THR A 233 18.79 -11.77 -10.86
C THR A 233 19.53 -11.72 -9.52
N GLN A 234 18.98 -10.95 -8.58
CA GLN A 234 19.54 -10.82 -7.24
C GLN A 234 18.43 -10.95 -6.21
N LYS A 235 18.61 -11.85 -5.25
CA LYS A 235 17.71 -11.94 -4.10
C LYS A 235 18.15 -10.96 -3.04
N LYS A 236 17.20 -10.17 -2.55
CA LYS A 236 17.40 -9.14 -1.54
C LYS A 236 16.32 -9.23 -0.47
N SER A 237 16.61 -8.59 0.65
CA SER A 237 15.68 -8.41 1.75
C SER A 237 15.81 -6.98 2.24
N THR A 238 14.68 -6.33 2.50
CA THR A 238 14.67 -4.95 3.00
C THR A 238 13.57 -4.76 4.02
N GLN A 239 13.75 -3.77 4.90
CA GLN A 239 12.67 -3.28 5.74
C GLN A 239 11.90 -2.20 5.00
N ASN A 240 10.62 -2.03 5.33
CA ASN A 240 9.86 -0.85 4.94
C ASN A 240 10.05 0.25 6.00
N ILE A 241 11.28 0.78 6.09
CA ILE A 241 11.57 1.95 6.94
C ILE A 241 11.53 3.18 6.05
N ARG A 242 10.63 4.13 6.34
CA ARG A 242 10.65 5.42 5.66
C ARG A 242 11.86 6.22 6.15
N PRO A 243 12.80 6.61 5.27
CA PRO A 243 13.93 7.43 5.67
C PRO A 243 13.48 8.75 6.26
N SER A 244 14.29 9.33 7.15
CA SER A 244 13.95 10.62 7.75
C SER A 244 15.16 11.52 7.98
N ILE A 245 14.86 12.82 8.05
CA ILE A 245 15.75 13.81 8.64
C ILE A 245 15.01 14.48 9.80
N SER A 246 15.52 14.29 11.01
CA SER A 246 14.93 14.79 12.26
C SER A 246 13.48 14.33 12.48
N GLY A 247 13.16 13.10 12.06
CA GLY A 247 11.83 12.52 12.20
C GLY A 247 10.79 13.01 11.19
N ILE A 248 11.19 13.79 10.18
CA ILE A 248 10.33 14.12 9.04
C ILE A 248 10.65 13.17 7.88
N HIS A 249 9.61 12.67 7.23
CA HIS A 249 9.67 11.78 6.09
C HIS A 249 9.05 12.45 4.84
N LEU A 250 9.45 12.02 3.64
CA LEU A 250 8.71 12.36 2.42
C LEU A 250 7.31 11.77 2.47
N GLY A 251 6.29 12.50 2.02
CA GLY A 251 4.89 12.07 2.11
C GLY A 251 4.17 12.50 3.40
N ASP A 252 4.90 13.07 4.38
CA ASP A 252 4.29 13.56 5.62
C ASP A 252 3.36 14.75 5.39
N THR A 253 2.32 14.88 6.22
CA THR A 253 1.44 16.06 6.23
C THR A 253 2.04 17.19 7.07
N ARG A 254 1.47 18.39 6.93
CA ARG A 254 1.81 19.56 7.78
C ARG A 254 1.74 19.25 9.28
N GLU A 255 0.75 18.48 9.70
CA GLU A 255 0.54 18.09 11.10
C GLU A 255 1.67 17.19 11.59
N GLN A 256 2.13 16.24 10.76
CA GLN A 256 3.25 15.36 11.08
C GLN A 256 4.57 16.14 11.16
N VAL A 257 4.80 17.08 10.24
CA VAL A 257 5.96 17.98 10.30
C VAL A 257 5.96 18.81 11.59
N MET A 258 4.80 19.37 11.97
CA MET A 258 4.68 20.13 13.24
C MET A 258 4.84 19.23 14.47
N ALA A 259 4.46 17.96 14.40
CA ALA A 259 4.69 17.01 15.49
C ALA A 259 6.18 16.69 15.66
N ALA A 260 6.93 16.62 14.56
CA ALA A 260 8.37 16.35 14.56
C ALA A 260 9.22 17.56 14.99
N LEU A 261 8.96 18.74 14.41
CA LEU A 261 9.81 19.94 14.60
C LEU A 261 9.18 21.05 15.45
N GLY A 262 7.91 20.94 15.81
CA GLY A 262 7.15 21.99 16.47
C GLY A 262 6.60 23.04 15.50
N LYS A 263 6.13 24.17 16.03
CA LYS A 263 5.39 25.21 15.26
C LYS A 263 6.21 26.46 14.95
N ASN A 264 7.51 26.45 15.25
CA ASN A 264 8.38 27.62 15.13
C ASN A 264 9.01 27.72 13.73
N TYR A 265 8.18 27.68 12.70
CA TYR A 265 8.60 27.84 11.30
C TYR A 265 8.18 29.20 10.74
N GLN A 266 8.90 29.66 9.73
CA GLN A 266 8.44 30.70 8.83
C GLN A 266 7.92 30.04 7.55
N GLU A 267 6.67 30.34 7.19
CA GLU A 267 6.08 29.86 5.94
C GLU A 267 6.31 30.85 4.81
N THR A 268 6.72 30.34 3.65
CA THR A 268 6.66 31.00 2.36
C THR A 268 5.62 30.29 1.50
N ALA A 269 4.62 31.03 1.03
CA ALA A 269 3.59 30.50 0.16
C ALA A 269 4.14 30.14 -1.25
N PRO A 270 3.46 29.26 -2.00
CA PRO A 270 3.89 28.89 -3.34
C PRO A 270 4.02 30.10 -4.27
N SER A 271 5.11 30.13 -5.04
CA SER A 271 5.23 31.01 -6.20
C SER A 271 4.39 30.49 -7.37
N GLY A 272 4.09 31.36 -8.33
CA GLY A 272 3.42 30.96 -9.58
C GLY A 272 4.27 30.06 -10.50
N GLU A 273 5.57 29.93 -10.20
CA GLU A 273 6.51 29.01 -10.86
C GLU A 273 6.80 27.83 -9.93
N THR A 274 6.75 26.60 -10.45
CA THR A 274 6.97 25.35 -9.70
C THR A 274 8.45 25.01 -9.53
N GLY A 275 9.34 25.61 -10.33
CA GLY A 275 10.75 25.24 -10.37
C GLY A 275 10.94 23.79 -10.85
N HIS A 276 11.69 23.01 -10.10
CA HIS A 276 11.96 21.58 -10.36
C HIS A 276 10.99 20.65 -9.61
N PHE A 277 10.03 21.19 -8.85
CA PHE A 277 9.01 20.39 -8.20
C PHE A 277 7.88 20.03 -9.17
N PRO A 278 7.22 18.86 -8.99
CA PRO A 278 6.09 18.44 -9.83
C PRO A 278 4.83 19.29 -9.64
N GLU A 279 4.77 20.09 -8.58
CA GLU A 279 3.66 20.97 -8.21
C GLU A 279 4.18 22.24 -7.49
N PRO A 280 3.37 23.30 -7.34
CA PRO A 280 3.74 24.44 -6.50
C PRO A 280 3.95 23.99 -5.05
N VAL A 281 4.92 24.58 -4.34
CA VAL A 281 5.27 24.17 -2.97
C VAL A 281 5.21 25.31 -1.96
N TYR A 282 4.71 25.00 -0.77
CA TYR A 282 4.96 25.80 0.42
C TYR A 282 6.37 25.48 0.93
N ARG A 283 7.11 26.50 1.38
CA ARG A 283 8.39 26.30 2.05
C ARG A 283 8.27 26.68 3.52
N TRP A 284 8.58 25.75 4.41
CA TRP A 284 8.69 25.99 5.84
C TRP A 284 10.16 26.07 6.24
N ASP A 285 10.59 27.23 6.70
CA ASP A 285 11.94 27.49 7.18
C ASP A 285 11.98 27.38 8.72
N TYR A 286 12.70 26.39 9.23
CA TYR A 286 13.11 26.22 10.62
C TYR A 286 14.59 26.63 10.79
N GLU A 287 15.12 26.59 12.01
CA GLU A 287 16.54 26.83 12.26
C GLU A 287 17.42 25.74 11.61
N GLY A 288 17.90 26.00 10.39
CA GLY A 288 18.76 25.11 9.62
C GLY A 288 18.07 23.88 9.04
N ILE A 289 16.73 23.86 8.96
CA ILE A 289 15.95 22.85 8.23
C ILE A 289 14.91 23.56 7.37
N LYS A 290 14.80 23.17 6.10
CA LYS A 290 13.76 23.63 5.18
C LYS A 290 12.94 22.43 4.73
N VAL A 291 11.62 22.57 4.78
CA VAL A 291 10.68 21.54 4.34
C VAL A 291 9.85 22.11 3.21
N PHE A 292 9.76 21.38 2.10
CA PHE A 292 8.97 21.74 0.93
C PHE A 292 7.74 20.84 0.87
N ILE A 293 6.56 21.45 0.89
CA ILE A 293 5.27 20.76 1.00
C ILE A 293 4.44 21.11 -0.24
N GLY A 294 4.01 20.09 -0.98
CA GLY A 294 3.14 20.24 -2.15
C GLY A 294 1.87 21.02 -1.84
N ALA A 295 1.52 21.96 -2.70
CA ALA A 295 0.32 22.78 -2.54
C ALA A 295 -0.95 21.99 -2.87
N ASP A 296 -0.87 21.06 -3.84
CA ASP A 296 -2.00 20.25 -4.29
C ASP A 296 -2.07 18.95 -3.48
N SER A 297 -0.93 18.26 -3.30
CA SER A 297 -0.86 17.03 -2.50
C SER A 297 -0.97 17.25 -0.99
N GLY A 298 -0.49 18.40 -0.50
CA GLY A 298 -0.35 18.67 0.93
C GLY A 298 0.74 17.82 1.61
N LYS A 299 1.63 17.20 0.84
CA LYS A 299 2.65 16.25 1.32
C LYS A 299 4.07 16.82 1.23
N VAL A 300 4.97 16.38 2.11
CA VAL A 300 6.40 16.71 2.04
C VAL A 300 7.02 16.09 0.79
N LEU A 301 7.65 16.92 -0.04
CA LEU A 301 8.36 16.51 -1.26
C LEU A 301 9.88 16.55 -1.11
N GLU A 302 10.39 17.45 -0.27
CA GLU A 302 11.83 17.58 -0.03
C GLU A 302 12.11 18.13 1.37
N ILE A 303 13.21 17.66 1.98
CA ILE A 303 13.75 18.15 3.24
C ILE A 303 15.23 18.50 3.04
N ASN A 304 15.58 19.75 3.30
CA ASN A 304 16.96 20.24 3.26
C ASN A 304 17.43 20.61 4.68
N ALA A 305 18.52 20.01 5.15
CA ALA A 305 19.04 20.24 6.48
C ALA A 305 20.51 20.69 6.46
N THR A 306 20.80 21.78 7.16
CA THR A 306 22.14 22.31 7.42
C THR A 306 22.40 22.53 8.93
N SER A 307 21.39 22.29 9.76
CA SER A 307 21.53 22.35 11.22
C SER A 307 22.41 21.21 11.75
N PRO A 308 23.38 21.48 12.64
CA PRO A 308 24.13 20.44 13.35
C PRO A 308 23.28 19.52 14.22
N GLN A 309 22.04 19.92 14.54
CA GLN A 309 21.09 19.09 15.29
C GLN A 309 20.29 18.14 14.39
N ALA A 310 20.30 18.38 13.07
CA ALA A 310 19.60 17.51 12.14
C ALA A 310 20.28 16.14 12.09
N VAL A 311 19.46 15.09 12.15
CA VAL A 311 19.93 13.71 12.27
C VAL A 311 19.12 12.79 11.37
N THR A 312 19.80 11.87 10.69
CA THR A 312 19.11 10.80 9.97
C THR A 312 18.65 9.71 10.94
N ASP A 313 17.72 8.88 10.48
CA ASP A 313 17.35 7.61 11.13
C ASP A 313 18.55 6.68 11.43
N LEU A 314 19.61 6.71 10.62
CA LEU A 314 20.86 5.99 10.88
C LEU A 314 21.88 6.76 11.73
N GLY A 315 21.49 7.90 12.31
CA GLY A 315 22.28 8.64 13.28
C GLY A 315 23.42 9.49 12.71
N VAL A 316 23.40 9.76 11.41
CA VAL A 316 24.33 10.71 10.75
C VAL A 316 23.81 12.13 10.93
N LYS A 317 24.70 13.08 11.21
CA LYS A 317 24.38 14.49 11.43
C LYS A 317 25.25 15.41 10.58
N VAL A 318 24.78 16.64 10.38
CA VAL A 318 25.63 17.70 9.84
C VAL A 318 26.84 17.92 10.76
N GLY A 319 28.04 17.95 10.17
CA GLY A 319 29.33 18.02 10.85
C GLY A 319 30.02 16.67 11.07
N ASP A 320 29.32 15.54 10.90
CA ASP A 320 29.94 14.22 10.90
C ASP A 320 30.89 14.05 9.71
N LYS A 321 31.86 13.15 9.84
CA LYS A 321 32.81 12.80 8.78
C LYS A 321 32.19 11.88 7.73
N ALA A 322 32.65 11.99 6.48
CA ALA A 322 32.25 11.13 5.37
C ALA A 322 32.46 9.64 5.67
N GLU A 323 33.52 9.29 6.42
CA GLU A 323 33.75 7.91 6.88
C GLU A 323 32.55 7.34 7.65
N LYS A 324 31.92 8.14 8.51
CA LYS A 324 30.73 7.71 9.28
C LYS A 324 29.53 7.51 8.35
N VAL A 325 29.34 8.40 7.38
CA VAL A 325 28.28 8.26 6.37
C VAL A 325 28.45 6.96 5.60
N PHE A 326 29.64 6.72 5.07
CA PHE A 326 29.93 5.54 4.25
C PHE A 326 29.81 4.24 5.05
N ALA A 327 30.25 4.23 6.31
CA ALA A 327 30.06 3.07 7.19
C ALA A 327 28.58 2.77 7.44
N ALA A 328 27.74 3.80 7.60
CA ALA A 328 26.31 3.64 7.87
C ALA A 328 25.50 3.24 6.63
N TYR A 329 25.81 3.80 5.45
CA TYR A 329 24.96 3.69 4.27
C TYR A 329 25.47 2.70 3.20
N ARG A 330 26.78 2.61 2.91
CA ARG A 330 27.27 1.75 1.79
C ARG A 330 27.09 0.25 1.99
N SER A 331 26.89 -0.19 3.24
CA SER A 331 26.58 -1.59 3.53
C SER A 331 25.12 -1.96 3.26
N LYS A 332 24.24 -0.95 3.12
CA LYS A 332 22.79 -1.12 3.01
C LYS A 332 22.23 -0.60 1.68
N TYR A 333 22.79 0.48 1.17
CA TYR A 333 22.26 1.23 0.05
C TYR A 333 23.28 1.40 -1.06
N VAL A 334 22.76 1.58 -2.26
CA VAL A 334 23.54 1.79 -3.48
C VAL A 334 23.67 3.29 -3.74
N GLU A 335 24.88 3.72 -4.09
CA GLU A 335 25.11 5.01 -4.73
C GLU A 335 24.77 4.86 -6.23
N PRO A 336 23.73 5.52 -6.74
CA PRO A 336 23.23 5.31 -8.09
C PRO A 336 24.12 5.99 -9.14
N GLU A 337 23.96 5.57 -10.39
CA GLU A 337 24.49 6.29 -11.55
C GLU A 337 23.47 7.34 -11.99
N SER A 338 23.94 8.54 -12.31
CA SER A 338 23.10 9.60 -12.85
C SER A 338 22.66 9.29 -14.27
N ILE A 339 21.45 9.69 -14.65
CA ILE A 339 21.04 9.72 -16.07
C ILE A 339 21.92 10.64 -16.93
N HIS A 340 22.59 11.62 -16.30
CA HIS A 340 23.56 12.51 -16.96
C HIS A 340 24.96 11.89 -17.05
N GLY A 341 25.15 10.69 -16.50
CA GLY A 341 26.37 9.89 -16.51
C GLY A 341 27.21 10.04 -15.25
N GLY A 342 27.73 8.92 -14.76
CA GLY A 342 28.65 8.84 -13.63
C GLY A 342 27.97 8.64 -12.29
N THR A 343 28.70 8.03 -11.36
CA THR A 343 28.22 7.71 -10.01
C THR A 343 27.93 8.98 -9.20
N LEU A 344 26.77 9.02 -8.58
CA LEU A 344 26.34 10.08 -7.66
C LEU A 344 26.90 9.83 -6.25
N TYR A 345 28.20 10.07 -6.08
CA TYR A 345 28.86 9.85 -4.79
C TYR A 345 28.24 10.68 -3.66
N GLY A 346 27.96 10.03 -2.53
CA GLY A 346 27.30 10.63 -1.37
C GLY A 346 25.78 10.73 -1.49
N ILE A 347 25.18 10.20 -2.56
CA ILE A 347 23.73 10.09 -2.75
C ILE A 347 23.36 8.63 -2.69
N PHE A 348 22.36 8.28 -1.88
CA PHE A 348 21.95 6.90 -1.69
C PHE A 348 20.50 6.73 -2.12
N LYS A 349 20.25 5.67 -2.91
CA LYS A 349 18.90 5.17 -3.14
C LYS A 349 18.41 4.52 -1.85
N VAL A 350 17.35 5.08 -1.28
CA VAL A 350 16.77 4.65 0.00
C VAL A 350 15.29 4.30 -0.19
N GLU A 351 14.70 3.62 0.79
CA GLU A 351 13.30 3.20 0.76
C GLU A 351 12.36 4.40 0.52
N GLY A 352 11.15 4.13 0.01
CA GLY A 352 10.22 5.20 -0.36
C GLY A 352 10.41 5.68 -1.80
N ALA A 353 11.16 4.95 -2.63
CA ALA A 353 11.67 5.41 -3.93
C ALA A 353 12.36 6.78 -3.83
N ALA A 354 13.11 7.00 -2.76
CA ALA A 354 13.69 8.29 -2.42
C ALA A 354 15.22 8.30 -2.57
N ALA A 355 15.77 9.51 -2.54
CA ALA A 355 17.20 9.78 -2.53
C ALA A 355 17.57 10.53 -1.26
N LEU A 356 18.59 10.03 -0.55
CA LEU A 356 19.22 10.73 0.56
C LEU A 356 20.64 11.16 0.15
N ALA A 357 20.84 12.46 -0.01
CA ALA A 357 22.11 13.05 -0.40
C ALA A 357 22.82 13.71 0.80
N PHE A 358 24.12 13.48 0.89
CA PHE A 358 25.02 14.14 1.83
C PHE A 358 25.94 15.10 1.08
N ASN A 359 25.85 16.38 1.43
CA ASN A 359 26.77 17.40 0.94
C ASN A 359 28.02 17.43 1.82
N PHE A 360 29.20 17.49 1.21
CA PHE A 360 30.49 17.50 1.93
C PHE A 360 31.25 18.81 1.71
N ASP A 361 32.15 19.15 2.63
CA ASP A 361 33.08 20.29 2.54
C ASP A 361 34.24 20.04 1.56
N THR A 362 33.90 19.60 0.35
CA THR A 362 34.86 19.38 -0.74
C THR A 362 35.30 20.69 -1.39
N ASP A 363 36.51 20.72 -1.95
CA ASP A 363 36.96 21.83 -2.79
C ASP A 363 36.11 21.92 -4.08
N PRO A 364 35.36 23.03 -4.29
CA PRO A 364 34.53 23.18 -5.49
C PRO A 364 35.35 23.27 -6.79
N ALA A 365 36.64 23.57 -6.72
CA ALA A 365 37.52 23.63 -7.88
C ALA A 365 38.08 22.25 -8.29
N GLN A 366 37.93 21.23 -7.45
CA GLN A 366 38.45 19.89 -7.75
C GLN A 366 37.44 19.08 -8.57
N TYR A 367 37.82 18.70 -9.80
CA TYR A 367 37.02 17.84 -10.68
C TYR A 367 37.81 16.59 -11.13
N PRO A 368 37.23 15.36 -11.03
CA PRO A 368 35.97 15.07 -10.35
C PRO A 368 36.08 15.32 -8.84
N ARG A 369 34.96 15.70 -8.20
CA ARG A 369 34.93 15.91 -6.75
C ARG A 369 35.26 14.60 -6.04
N GLN A 370 36.30 14.61 -5.22
CA GLN A 370 36.67 13.45 -4.40
C GLN A 370 36.22 13.68 -2.97
N ILE A 371 35.43 12.76 -2.43
CA ILE A 371 35.00 12.80 -1.03
C ILE A 371 36.01 11.99 -0.20
N LYS A 372 36.84 12.67 0.57
CA LYS A 372 37.81 12.03 1.47
C LYS A 372 37.14 11.65 2.79
N PRO A 373 37.63 10.60 3.49
CA PRO A 373 37.03 10.13 4.74
C PRO A 373 36.89 11.21 5.83
N ASP A 374 37.77 12.20 5.84
CA ASP A 374 37.82 13.29 6.82
C ASP A 374 36.99 14.53 6.45
N HIS A 375 36.49 14.62 5.21
CA HIS A 375 35.52 15.64 4.82
C HIS A 375 34.27 15.55 5.69
N LYS A 376 33.69 16.69 6.04
CA LYS A 376 32.53 16.81 6.89
C LYS A 376 31.26 17.02 6.09
N VAL A 377 30.16 16.47 6.59
CA VAL A 377 28.82 16.75 6.11
C VAL A 377 28.49 18.22 6.37
N THR A 378 28.17 18.98 5.33
CA THR A 378 27.73 20.38 5.39
C THR A 378 26.23 20.53 5.22
N GLY A 379 25.56 19.51 4.68
CA GLY A 379 24.12 19.47 4.55
C GLY A 379 23.63 18.09 4.16
N MET A 380 22.33 17.86 4.35
CA MET A 380 21.63 16.63 3.97
C MET A 380 20.36 16.99 3.22
N VAL A 381 20.04 16.22 2.19
CA VAL A 381 18.82 16.39 1.39
C VAL A 381 18.12 15.04 1.30
N LEU A 382 16.85 14.98 1.69
CA LEU A 382 15.97 13.84 1.43
C LEU A 382 14.89 14.30 0.46
N THR A 383 14.79 13.66 -0.70
CA THR A 383 13.92 14.07 -1.81
C THR A 383 13.64 12.91 -2.75
N TYR A 384 12.82 13.12 -3.79
CA TYR A 384 12.61 12.15 -4.86
C TYR A 384 13.62 12.37 -6.01
N PRO A 385 14.16 11.32 -6.65
CA PRO A 385 15.14 11.47 -7.73
C PRO A 385 14.72 12.44 -8.84
N GLU A 386 13.44 12.47 -9.20
CA GLU A 386 12.91 13.34 -10.25
C GLU A 386 13.01 14.83 -9.91
N ILE A 387 12.93 15.17 -8.62
CA ILE A 387 13.11 16.54 -8.12
C ILE A 387 14.58 16.96 -8.26
N MET A 388 15.51 16.00 -8.26
CA MET A 388 16.93 16.23 -8.49
C MET A 388 17.33 16.25 -9.97
N ASP A 389 16.37 16.16 -10.90
CA ASP A 389 16.61 15.95 -12.34
C ASP A 389 17.36 14.65 -12.63
N ASP A 390 17.03 13.58 -11.89
CA ASP A 390 17.57 12.23 -12.08
C ASP A 390 16.45 11.17 -12.02
N SER A 391 16.75 9.91 -12.34
CA SER A 391 15.74 8.85 -12.41
C SER A 391 16.32 7.43 -12.24
N PHE A 392 16.66 7.06 -10.99
CA PHE A 392 17.31 5.78 -10.64
C PHE A 392 16.54 4.90 -9.65
#